data_AF-A0A7V5Q0E5-F1
#
_entry.id   AF-A0A7V5Q0E5-F1
#
_cell.length_a   1.000
_cell.length_b   1.000
_cell.length_c   1.000
_cell.angle_alpha   90.00
_cell.angle_beta   90.00
_cell.angle_gamma   90.00
#
_symmetry.space_group_name_H-M   'P 1'
#
loop_
_entity.id
_entity.type
_entity.pdbx_description
1 polymer ?
#
loop_
_entity_poly.entity_id
_entity_poly.type
_entity_poly.pdbx_seq_one_letter_code
_entity_poly.pdbx_strand_id
1 'polypeptide(L)'
;MDKEYKLSGSEEMDRRGGKAEEFFRALLGAEERPYFVSDEATLYDVFVGDEAELNDRCEAHYGVRLQVSDFRIPLWRLLDKLEARRRS
;
A
#
# COMPACT_ATOMS: atom_id res chain seq x y z
N MET A 1 -32.50 -21.39 -9.13
CA MET A 1 -31.32 -21.07 -9.95
C MET A 1 -30.63 -19.92 -9.25
N ASP A 2 -29.90 -20.28 -8.20
CA ASP A 2 -29.15 -19.39 -7.35
C ASP A 2 -28.04 -18.77 -8.20
N LYS A 3 -28.19 -17.48 -8.53
CA LYS A 3 -27.09 -16.72 -9.11
C LYS A 3 -26.08 -16.52 -7.99
N GLU A 4 -25.03 -17.34 -8.03
CA GLU A 4 -23.84 -17.14 -7.24
C GLU A 4 -23.24 -15.79 -7.67
N TYR A 5 -23.51 -14.74 -6.90
CA TYR A 5 -22.83 -13.46 -7.07
C TYR A 5 -21.40 -13.67 -6.60
N LYS A 6 -20.54 -14.12 -7.51
CA LYS A 6 -19.10 -14.15 -7.26
C LYS A 6 -18.69 -12.69 -7.02
N LEU A 7 -18.57 -12.31 -5.75
CA LEU A 7 -18.12 -10.99 -5.33
C LEU A 7 -16.69 -10.86 -5.84
N SER A 8 -16.53 -10.37 -7.08
CA SER A 8 -15.22 -10.04 -7.66
C SER A 8 -14.42 -9.08 -6.77
N GLY A 9 -15.09 -8.42 -5.83
CA GLY A 9 -14.47 -7.66 -4.75
C GLY A 9 -13.57 -8.51 -3.84
N SER A 10 -13.90 -9.76 -3.53
CA SER A 10 -13.12 -10.57 -2.59
C SER A 10 -11.71 -10.87 -3.10
N GLU A 11 -11.54 -11.28 -4.35
CA GLU A 11 -10.21 -11.58 -4.91
C GLU A 11 -9.34 -10.31 -5.06
N GLU A 12 -9.95 -9.20 -5.48
CA GLU A 12 -9.28 -7.89 -5.60
C GLU A 12 -8.87 -7.35 -4.21
N MET A 13 -9.74 -7.49 -3.21
CA MET A 13 -9.49 -7.09 -1.83
C MET A 13 -8.43 -7.95 -1.17
N ASP A 14 -8.46 -9.28 -1.36
CA ASP A 14 -7.45 -10.20 -0.83
C ASP A 14 -6.07 -9.91 -1.44
N ARG A 15 -6.02 -9.67 -2.76
CA ARG A 15 -4.79 -9.28 -3.46
C ARG A 15 -4.23 -7.96 -2.94
N ARG A 16 -5.09 -6.98 -2.67
CA ARG A 16 -4.67 -5.68 -2.09
C ARG A 16 -4.23 -5.83 -0.64
N GLY A 17 -4.87 -6.71 0.12
CA GLY A 17 -4.49 -7.04 1.49
C GLY A 17 -3.06 -7.58 1.57
N GLY A 18 -2.70 -8.53 0.70
CA GLY A 18 -1.33 -9.06 0.64
C GLY A 18 -0.28 -8.00 0.30
N LYS A 19 -0.58 -7.10 -0.66
CA LYS A 19 0.30 -5.97 -1.00
C LYS A 19 0.48 -4.99 0.16
N ALA A 20 -0.61 -4.68 0.87
CA ALA A 20 -0.57 -3.78 2.01
C ALA A 20 0.23 -4.38 3.17
N GLU A 21 0.08 -5.68 3.45
CA GLU A 21 0.87 -6.36 4.48
C GLU A 21 2.37 -6.35 4.14
N GLU A 22 2.74 -6.63 2.89
CA GLU A 22 4.14 -6.52 2.44
C GLU A 22 4.67 -5.10 2.66
N PHE A 23 3.91 -4.09 2.21
CA PHE A 23 4.29 -2.68 2.36
C PHE A 23 4.50 -2.30 3.83
N PHE A 24 3.56 -2.61 4.71
CA PHE A 24 3.69 -2.30 6.13
C PHE A 24 4.81 -3.09 6.79
N ARG A 25 5.09 -4.31 6.32
CA ARG A 25 6.20 -5.11 6.86
C ARG A 25 7.56 -4.56 6.46
N ALA A 26 7.68 -4.08 5.23
CA ALA A 26 8.93 -3.59 4.68
C ALA A 26 9.23 -2.14 5.07
N LEU A 27 8.20 -1.28 5.18
CA LEU A 27 8.40 0.16 5.38
C LEU A 27 8.05 0.64 6.78
N LEU A 28 7.19 -0.05 7.52
CA LEU A 28 6.78 0.36 8.87
C LEU A 28 7.38 -0.56 9.95
N GLY A 29 7.79 0.03 11.06
CA GLY A 29 8.15 -0.71 12.27
C GLY A 29 6.96 -1.53 12.78
N ALA A 30 7.24 -2.60 13.54
CA ALA A 30 6.19 -3.49 14.04
C ALA A 30 5.15 -2.76 14.90
N GLU A 31 5.56 -1.73 15.63
CA GLU A 31 4.70 -0.90 16.49
C GLU A 31 3.96 0.21 15.72
N GLU A 32 4.37 0.49 14.48
CA GLU A 32 3.82 1.58 13.65
C GLU A 32 2.74 1.07 12.68
N ARG A 33 2.46 -0.24 12.65
CA ARG A 33 1.54 -0.83 11.68
C ARG A 33 0.09 -0.47 12.01
N PRO A 34 -0.69 0.03 11.03
CA PRO A 34 -2.09 0.34 11.27
C PRO A 34 -2.90 -0.95 11.47
N TYR A 35 -3.84 -0.92 12.43
CA TYR A 35 -4.80 -2.01 12.65
C TYR A 35 -5.90 -2.05 11.58
N PHE A 36 -6.22 -0.89 11.01
CA PHE A 36 -7.25 -0.72 9.99
C PHE A 36 -6.84 0.39 9.04
N VAL A 37 -7.10 0.20 7.75
CA VAL A 37 -6.81 1.16 6.70
C VAL A 37 -8.03 1.23 5.77
N SER A 38 -8.60 2.43 5.67
CA SER A 38 -9.70 2.70 4.75
C SER A 38 -9.22 2.69 3.29
N ASP A 39 -10.11 2.48 2.34
CA ASP A 39 -9.81 2.59 0.90
C ASP A 39 -9.46 4.01 0.46
N GLU A 40 -9.91 5.01 1.22
CA GLU A 40 -9.54 6.43 1.04
C GLU A 40 -8.24 6.83 1.76
N ALA A 41 -7.71 5.97 2.63
CA ALA A 41 -6.53 6.30 3.43
C ALA A 41 -5.29 6.49 2.54
N THR A 42 -4.54 7.54 2.82
CA THR A 42 -3.30 7.94 2.15
C THR A 42 -2.08 7.54 2.99
N LEU A 43 -0.87 7.83 2.51
CA LEU A 43 0.33 7.61 3.34
C LEU A 43 0.35 8.48 4.59
N TYR A 44 -0.22 9.69 4.53
CA TYR A 44 -0.31 10.58 5.70
C TYR A 44 -1.20 10.03 6.81
N ASP A 45 -2.14 9.14 6.47
CA ASP A 45 -3.05 8.53 7.44
C ASP A 45 -2.45 7.29 8.11
N VAL A 46 -1.48 6.63 7.46
CA VAL A 46 -0.92 5.34 7.90
C VAL A 46 0.52 5.43 8.39
N PHE A 47 1.22 6.52 8.07
CA PHE A 47 2.61 6.74 8.46
C PHE A 47 2.76 8.10 9.14
N VAL A 48 3.33 8.08 10.34
CA VAL A 48 3.67 9.28 11.09
C VAL A 48 5.18 9.29 11.27
N GLY A 49 5.89 10.07 10.46
CA GLY A 49 7.34 10.13 10.47
C GLY A 49 7.90 11.05 9.38
N ASP A 50 9.21 10.94 9.14
CA ASP A 50 9.89 11.71 8.10
C ASP A 50 9.63 11.09 6.71
N GLU A 51 9.12 11.91 5.78
CA GLU A 51 8.90 11.51 4.40
C GLU A 51 10.21 11.06 3.72
N ALA A 52 11.35 11.67 4.07
CA ALA A 52 12.65 11.30 3.52
C ALA A 52 13.05 9.89 3.94
N GLU A 53 12.83 9.54 5.21
CA GLU A 53 13.11 8.21 5.74
C GLU A 53 12.23 7.15 5.09
N LEU A 54 10.93 7.43 4.93
CA LEU A 54 10.03 6.51 4.22
C LEU A 54 10.45 6.34 2.76
N ASN A 55 10.93 7.40 2.12
CA ASN A 55 11.42 7.37 0.74
C ASN A 55 12.65 6.46 0.61
N ASP A 56 13.62 6.59 1.52
CA ASP A 56 14.82 5.75 1.53
C ASP A 56 14.47 4.25 1.75
N ARG A 57 13.54 3.96 2.67
CA ARG A 57 13.02 2.59 2.87
C ARG A 57 12.31 2.06 1.61
N CYS A 58 11.51 2.91 0.96
CA CYS A 58 10.81 2.56 -0.27
C CYS A 58 11.78 2.31 -1.44
N GLU A 59 12.80 3.14 -1.60
CA GLU A 59 13.83 2.97 -2.62
C GLU A 59 14.65 1.70 -2.38
N ALA A 60 14.98 1.39 -1.13
CA ALA A 60 15.70 0.17 -0.77
C ALA A 60 14.90 -1.12 -1.05
N HIS A 61 13.59 -1.14 -0.77
CA HIS A 61 12.76 -2.35 -0.93
C HIS A 61 12.15 -2.49 -2.34
N TYR A 62 11.64 -1.41 -2.90
CA TYR A 62 10.94 -1.42 -4.20
C TYR A 62 11.79 -0.89 -5.37
N GLY A 63 12.96 -0.30 -5.12
CA GLY A 63 13.75 0.38 -6.15
C GLY A 63 13.10 1.67 -6.66
N VAL A 64 12.15 2.21 -5.90
CA VAL A 64 11.31 3.35 -6.31
C VAL A 64 11.39 4.46 -5.29
N ARG A 65 11.77 5.66 -5.76
CA ARG A 65 11.59 6.88 -4.97
C ARG A 65 10.14 7.37 -5.03
N LEU A 66 9.59 7.65 -3.86
CA LEU A 66 8.28 8.28 -3.70
C LEU A 66 8.37 9.76 -4.08
N GLN A 67 7.31 10.29 -4.70
CA GLN A 67 7.13 11.71 -4.92
C GLN A 67 6.11 12.27 -3.94
N VAL A 68 6.11 13.59 -3.68
CA VAL A 68 5.12 14.24 -2.79
C VAL A 68 3.67 13.93 -3.20
N SER A 69 3.41 13.77 -4.49
CA SER A 69 2.09 13.36 -5.00
C SER A 69 1.68 11.95 -4.55
N ASP A 70 2.64 11.04 -4.34
CA ASP A 70 2.38 9.67 -3.90
C ASP A 70 1.90 9.60 -2.45
N PHE A 71 2.21 10.60 -1.63
CA PHE A 71 1.73 10.67 -0.25
C PHE A 71 0.25 11.07 -0.15
N ARG A 72 -0.32 11.66 -1.21
CA ARG A 72 -1.68 12.21 -1.24
C ARG A 72 -2.69 11.32 -1.95
N ILE A 73 -2.23 10.28 -2.62
CA ILE A 73 -3.13 9.33 -3.26
C ILE A 73 -3.54 8.25 -2.27
N PRO A 74 -4.71 7.62 -2.46
CA PRO A 74 -5.08 6.45 -1.69
C PRO A 74 -4.00 5.36 -1.74
N LEU A 75 -3.72 4.73 -0.61
CA LEU A 75 -2.64 3.75 -0.44
C LEU A 75 -2.73 2.64 -1.49
N TRP A 76 -3.93 2.14 -1.79
CA TRP A 76 -4.09 1.08 -2.80
C TRP A 76 -3.60 1.50 -4.19
N ARG A 77 -3.73 2.78 -4.57
CA ARG A 77 -3.19 3.29 -5.85
C ARG A 77 -1.68 3.33 -5.82
N LEU A 78 -1.09 3.69 -4.68
CA LEU A 78 0.36 3.64 -4.51
C LEU A 78 0.86 2.19 -4.62
N LEU A 79 0.21 1.25 -3.95
CA LEU A 79 0.58 -0.18 -4.03
C LEU A 79 0.52 -0.71 -5.46
N ASP A 80 -0.50 -0.32 -6.23
CA ASP A 80 -0.58 -0.68 -7.66
C ASP A 80 0.55 -0.04 -8.49
N LYS A 81 0.94 1.21 -8.19
CA LYS A 81 2.08 1.89 -8.82
C LYS A 81 3.41 1.21 -8.51
N LEU A 82 3.64 0.79 -7.27
CA LEU A 82 4.85 0.10 -6.84
C LEU A 82 4.96 -1.28 -7.51
N GLU A 83 3.88 -2.05 -7.51
CA GLU A 83 3.83 -3.37 -8.15
C GLU A 83 4.08 -3.29 -9.67
N ALA A 84 3.51 -2.28 -10.34
CA ALA A 84 3.72 -2.08 -11.77
C ALA A 84 5.18 -1.81 -12.13
N ARG A 85 5.91 -1.08 -11.27
CA ARG A 85 7.34 -0.79 -11.47
C ARG A 85 8.24 -1.99 -11.18
N ARG A 86 7.86 -2.85 -10.24
CA ARG A 86 8.58 -4.09 -9.92
C ARG A 86 8.56 -5.11 -11.06
N ARG A 87 7.53 -5.08 -11.91
CA ARG A 87 7.34 -6.02 -13.04
C ARG A 87 7.91 -5.52 -14.37
N SER A 88 8.47 -4.30 -14.40
CA SER A 88 9.16 -3.72 -15.56
C SER A 88 10.65 -4.05 -15.54
#